data_AF-C3MHN1-F1
#
_entry.id   AF-C3MHN1-F1
#
_cell.length_a   1.000
_cell.length_b   1.000
_cell.length_c   1.000
_cell.angle_alpha   90.00
_cell.angle_beta   90.00
_cell.angle_gamma   90.00
#
_symmetry.space_group_name_H-M   'P 1'
#
loop_
_entity.id
_entity.type
_entity.pdbx_description
1 polymer ?
#
loop_
_entity_poly.entity_id
_entity_poly.type
_entity_poly.pdbx_seq_one_letter_code
_entity_poly.pdbx_strand_id
1 'polypeptide(L)'
;MTASETRSEIAVPAPPPSGGDVALPMALLELELSLDRFSGNRDDFSAFVRTVADDIGGELLFDLPASGLVDNCLTIAVLRHGQAGGQAPAILFVCLDADGSTIRVEQPSERTAGLASFAEAFVGVLERI
;
A
#
# COMPACT_ATOMS: atom_id res chain seq x y z
N MET A 1 -11.33 -44.22 33.69
CA MET A 1 -11.35 -44.00 32.23
C MET A 1 -12.81 -44.06 31.81
N THR A 2 -13.49 -43.06 31.26
CA THR A 2 -13.21 -41.68 30.87
C THR A 2 -14.58 -41.02 30.75
N ALA A 3 -14.79 -39.86 31.35
CA ALA A 3 -15.89 -38.97 30.97
C ALA A 3 -15.40 -37.54 31.21
N SER A 4 -14.92 -36.91 30.15
CA SER A 4 -14.64 -35.48 30.15
C SER A 4 -15.49 -34.85 29.07
N GLU A 5 -16.57 -34.25 29.55
CA GLU A 5 -17.40 -33.28 28.83
C GLU A 5 -16.51 -32.13 28.37
N THR A 6 -16.49 -31.83 27.08
CA THR A 6 -15.92 -30.59 26.57
C THR A 6 -17.07 -29.72 26.07
N ARG A 7 -17.55 -28.85 26.95
CA ARG A 7 -18.40 -27.70 26.66
C ARG A 7 -17.58 -26.75 25.79
N SER A 8 -17.71 -26.85 24.46
CA SER A 8 -17.20 -25.83 23.55
C SER A 8 -18.06 -24.58 23.72
N GLU A 9 -17.51 -23.65 24.48
CA GLU A 9 -17.92 -22.27 24.60
C GLU A 9 -17.92 -21.66 23.19
N ILE A 10 -19.12 -21.32 22.72
CA ILE A 10 -19.33 -20.65 21.45
C ILE A 10 -18.66 -19.29 21.55
N ALA A 11 -17.52 -19.15 20.89
CA ALA A 11 -16.83 -17.89 20.71
C ALA A 11 -17.81 -16.89 20.09
N VAL A 12 -18.08 -15.82 20.82
CA VAL A 12 -18.81 -14.65 20.33
C VAL A 12 -18.11 -14.18 19.06
N PRO A 13 -18.77 -14.13 17.89
CA PRO A 13 -18.16 -13.58 16.70
C PRO A 13 -17.84 -12.11 16.98
N ALA A 14 -16.56 -11.76 16.84
CA ALA A 14 -16.11 -10.37 16.87
C ALA A 14 -16.96 -9.55 15.87
N PRO A 15 -17.32 -8.29 16.19
CA PRO A 15 -18.04 -7.45 15.26
C PRO A 15 -17.24 -7.35 13.95
N PRO A 16 -17.91 -7.35 12.78
CA PRO A 16 -17.22 -7.18 11.51
C PRO A 16 -16.46 -5.84 11.55
N PRO A 17 -15.23 -5.77 11.02
CA PRO A 17 -14.54 -4.50 10.88
C PRO A 17 -15.41 -3.57 10.03
N SER A 18 -15.61 -2.35 10.51
CA SER A 18 -16.29 -1.29 9.77
C SER A 18 -15.74 -1.25 8.34
N GLY A 19 -16.61 -1.38 7.33
CA GLY A 19 -16.26 -1.63 5.93
C GLY A 19 -15.42 -0.57 5.19
N GLY A 20 -14.81 0.38 5.90
CA GLY A 20 -13.69 1.16 5.38
C GLY A 20 -12.35 0.40 5.44
N ASP A 21 -12.20 -0.47 6.44
CA ASP A 21 -11.03 -1.34 6.66
C ASP A 21 -11.18 -2.70 5.95
N VAL A 22 -11.92 -2.74 4.85
CA VAL A 22 -11.97 -3.94 3.98
C VAL A 22 -11.67 -3.54 2.54
N ALA A 23 -12.10 -2.35 2.12
CA ALA A 23 -11.75 -1.76 0.84
C ALA A 23 -10.24 -1.47 0.73
N LEU A 24 -9.64 -0.93 1.79
CA LEU A 24 -8.21 -0.62 1.85
C LEU A 24 -7.32 -1.88 1.76
N PRO A 25 -7.55 -2.96 2.54
CA PRO A 25 -6.79 -4.19 2.38
C PRO A 25 -7.07 -4.93 1.08
N MET A 26 -8.28 -4.83 0.49
CA MET A 26 -8.58 -5.42 -0.82
C MET A 26 -7.82 -4.72 -1.94
N ALA A 27 -7.87 -3.38 -2.00
CA ALA A 27 -7.14 -2.58 -2.99
C ALA A 27 -5.62 -2.77 -2.88
N LEU A 28 -5.11 -2.94 -1.66
CA LEU A 28 -3.69 -3.23 -1.42
C LEU A 28 -3.31 -4.62 -1.94
N LEU A 29 -4.16 -5.62 -1.72
CA LEU A 29 -3.95 -6.99 -2.25
C LEU A 29 -4.00 -7.00 -3.79
N GLU A 30 -4.91 -6.27 -4.42
CA GLU A 30 -5.01 -6.14 -5.88
C GLU A 30 -3.78 -5.45 -6.48
N LEU A 31 -3.27 -4.43 -5.78
CA LEU A 31 -2.02 -3.75 -6.11
C LEU A 31 -0.84 -4.72 -6.01
N GLU A 32 -0.70 -5.47 -4.90
CA GLU A 32 0.36 -6.47 -4.73
C GLU A 32 0.34 -7.56 -5.82
N LEU A 33 -0.84 -8.10 -6.14
CA LEU A 33 -1.02 -9.11 -7.19
C LEU A 33 -0.69 -8.57 -8.59
N SER A 34 -0.99 -7.30 -8.84
CA SER A 34 -0.66 -6.65 -10.10
C SER A 34 0.83 -6.36 -10.20
N LEU A 35 1.46 -6.02 -9.08
CA LEU A 35 2.89 -5.72 -8.99
C LEU A 35 3.78 -6.97 -9.03
N ASP A 36 3.30 -8.12 -8.57
CA ASP A 36 4.00 -9.42 -8.68
C ASP A 36 4.32 -9.82 -10.13
N ARG A 37 3.55 -9.32 -11.10
CA ARG A 37 3.79 -9.55 -12.54
C ARG A 37 4.92 -8.70 -13.13
N PHE A 38 5.58 -7.87 -12.32
CA PHE A 38 6.69 -7.05 -12.78
C PHE A 38 7.90 -7.92 -13.15
N SER A 39 8.42 -7.72 -14.35
CA SER A 39 9.64 -8.38 -14.85
C SER A 39 10.62 -7.38 -15.50
N GLY A 40 10.47 -6.09 -15.16
CA GLY A 40 11.26 -4.99 -15.71
C GLY A 40 12.48 -4.63 -14.86
N ASN A 41 13.18 -3.57 -15.25
CA ASN A 41 14.29 -3.01 -14.47
C ASN A 41 13.85 -1.69 -13.79
N ARG A 42 14.71 -1.08 -12.98
CA ARG A 42 14.41 0.18 -12.27
C ARG A 42 13.84 1.28 -13.17
N ASP A 43 14.28 1.39 -14.42
CA ASP A 43 13.79 2.39 -15.37
C ASP A 43 12.32 2.17 -15.79
N ASP A 44 11.84 0.91 -15.77
CA ASP A 44 10.45 0.56 -16.09
C ASP A 44 9.53 0.63 -14.86
N PHE A 45 10.12 0.62 -13.66
CA PHE A 45 9.39 0.57 -12.38
C PHE A 45 8.36 1.70 -12.25
N SER A 46 8.77 2.96 -12.39
CA SER A 46 7.88 4.11 -12.19
C SER A 46 6.73 4.12 -13.21
N ALA A 47 7.00 3.76 -14.47
CA ALA A 47 5.98 3.67 -15.51
C ALA A 47 4.98 2.53 -15.25
N PHE A 48 5.48 1.38 -14.78
CA PHE A 48 4.65 0.24 -14.43
C PHE A 48 3.78 0.53 -13.20
N VAL A 49 4.37 1.06 -12.13
CA VAL A 49 3.65 1.44 -10.90
C VAL A 49 2.58 2.49 -11.20
N ARG A 50 2.87 3.47 -12.06
CA ARG A 50 1.87 4.44 -12.52
C ARG A 50 0.69 3.76 -13.21
N THR A 51 0.96 2.80 -14.09
CA THR A 51 -0.07 2.10 -14.86
C THR A 51 -0.97 1.28 -13.94
N VAL A 52 -0.38 0.56 -12.99
CA VAL A 52 -1.13 -0.24 -12.02
C VAL A 52 -1.92 0.65 -11.06
N ALA A 53 -1.34 1.76 -10.61
CA ALA A 53 -2.03 2.73 -9.77
C ALA A 53 -3.29 3.28 -10.47
N ASP A 54 -3.18 3.67 -11.74
CA ASP A 54 -4.30 4.18 -12.54
C ASP A 54 -5.44 3.14 -12.65
N ASP A 55 -5.10 1.85 -12.83
CA ASP A 55 -6.07 0.74 -12.93
C ASP A 55 -6.90 0.56 -11.65
N ILE A 56 -6.29 0.77 -10.48
CA ILE A 56 -6.97 0.68 -9.17
C ILE A 56 -7.59 2.01 -8.70
N GLY A 57 -7.58 3.07 -9.54
CA GLY A 57 -8.09 4.39 -9.15
C GLY A 57 -7.19 5.15 -8.18
N GLY A 58 -5.90 4.81 -8.15
CA GLY A 58 -4.83 5.55 -7.49
C GLY A 58 -4.04 6.42 -8.47
N GLU A 59 -3.26 7.34 -7.92
CA GLU A 59 -2.42 8.27 -8.68
C GLU A 59 -0.99 8.20 -8.18
N LEU A 60 -0.02 8.04 -9.09
CA LEU A 60 1.40 8.18 -8.77
C LEU A 60 1.73 9.67 -8.58
N LEU A 61 2.19 10.01 -7.38
CA LEU A 61 2.58 11.38 -7.05
C LEU A 61 4.02 11.66 -7.51
N PHE A 62 4.96 10.83 -7.07
CA PHE A 62 6.38 10.95 -7.41
C PHE A 62 7.13 9.66 -7.05
N ASP A 63 8.31 9.46 -7.64
CA ASP A 63 9.26 8.42 -7.25
C ASP A 63 10.60 9.02 -6.80
N LEU A 64 11.28 8.31 -5.91
CA LEU A 64 12.58 8.71 -5.39
C LEU A 64 13.47 7.48 -5.11
N PRO A 65 14.80 7.61 -5.21
CA PRO A 65 15.70 6.57 -4.74
C PRO A 65 15.52 6.40 -3.22
N ALA A 66 15.35 5.17 -2.74
CA ALA A 66 15.05 4.91 -1.33
C ALA A 66 16.09 5.52 -0.39
N SER A 67 17.37 5.56 -0.79
CA SER A 67 18.44 6.32 -0.11
C SER A 67 18.51 6.10 1.42
N GLY A 68 18.16 4.90 1.89
CA GLY A 68 18.12 4.53 3.31
C GLY A 68 16.82 4.85 4.06
N LEU A 69 15.77 5.35 3.38
CA LEU A 69 14.43 5.52 3.94
C LEU A 69 13.76 4.18 4.24
N VAL A 70 14.01 3.18 3.41
CA VAL A 70 13.49 1.81 3.54
C VAL A 70 14.67 0.85 3.36
N ASP A 71 14.77 -0.14 4.26
CA ASP A 71 15.80 -1.17 4.20
C ASP A 71 15.61 -2.06 2.96
N ASN A 72 16.72 -2.43 2.31
CA ASN A 72 16.73 -3.30 1.12
C ASN A 72 15.82 -2.81 -0.02
N CYS A 73 15.75 -1.50 -0.21
CA CYS A 73 14.94 -0.87 -1.25
C CYS A 73 15.83 0.00 -2.15
N LEU A 74 15.67 -0.09 -3.47
CA LEU A 74 16.34 0.77 -4.45
C LEU A 74 15.56 2.06 -4.67
N THR A 75 14.25 1.98 -4.79
CA THR A 75 13.40 3.09 -5.25
C THR A 75 12.02 2.96 -4.63
N ILE A 76 11.49 4.10 -4.19
CA ILE A 76 10.18 4.21 -3.57
C ILE A 76 9.33 5.08 -4.49
N ALA A 77 8.23 4.52 -4.99
CA ALA A 77 7.18 5.25 -5.66
C ALA A 77 6.06 5.54 -4.65
N VAL A 78 5.64 6.79 -4.58
CA VAL A 78 4.59 7.24 -3.67
C VAL A 78 3.29 7.39 -4.44
N LEU A 79 2.28 6.63 -4.01
CA LEU A 79 0.96 6.62 -4.61
C LEU A 79 -0.06 7.24 -3.65
N ARG A 80 -1.06 7.91 -4.21
CA ARG A 80 -2.30 8.28 -3.54
C ARG A 80 -3.41 7.39 -4.05
N HIS A 81 -4.01 6.57 -3.19
CA HIS A 81 -5.24 5.90 -3.53
C HIS A 81 -6.42 6.87 -3.33
N GLY A 82 -7.23 7.05 -4.39
CA GLY A 82 -8.32 8.01 -4.43
C GLY A 82 -9.51 7.64 -3.52
N GLN A 83 -10.41 8.61 -3.34
CA GLN A 83 -11.67 8.49 -2.59
C GLN A 83 -12.70 7.61 -3.30
N ALA A 84 -12.39 6.34 -3.57
CA ALA A 84 -13.42 5.41 -4.02
C ALA A 84 -14.39 5.13 -2.85
N GLY A 85 -15.60 5.67 -2.92
CA GLY A 85 -16.66 5.42 -1.93
C GLY A 85 -16.62 6.25 -0.64
N GLY A 86 -15.97 7.42 -0.64
CA GLY A 86 -15.95 8.34 0.51
C GLY A 86 -14.93 8.00 1.60
N GLN A 87 -13.96 7.14 1.30
CA GLN A 87 -12.81 6.85 2.17
C GLN A 87 -11.72 7.90 2.01
N ALA A 88 -11.14 8.34 3.14
CA ALA A 88 -10.00 9.26 3.22
C ALA A 88 -8.92 8.89 2.19
N PRO A 89 -8.32 9.86 1.47
CA PRO A 89 -7.28 9.53 0.53
C PRO A 89 -6.12 8.89 1.30
N ALA A 90 -5.65 7.73 0.84
CA ALA A 90 -4.60 6.98 1.51
C ALA A 90 -3.30 7.08 0.71
N ILE A 91 -2.20 7.39 1.40
CA ILE A 91 -0.87 7.37 0.80
C ILE A 91 -0.29 5.96 0.97
N LEU A 92 0.20 5.39 -0.14
CA LEU A 92 0.83 4.08 -0.19
C LEU A 92 2.24 4.22 -0.76
N PHE A 93 3.16 3.38 -0.27
CA PHE A 93 4.53 3.33 -0.76
C PHE A 93 4.76 2.03 -1.51
N VAL A 94 5.22 2.16 -2.74
CA VAL A 94 5.62 1.02 -3.56
C VAL A 94 7.14 1.00 -3.59
N CYS A 95 7.72 -0.03 -3.01
CA CYS A 95 9.14 -0.19 -2.83
C CYS A 95 9.67 -1.23 -3.83
N LEU A 96 10.63 -0.82 -4.66
CA LEU A 96 11.42 -1.74 -5.46
C LEU A 96 12.56 -2.29 -4.61
N ASP A 97 12.61 -3.61 -4.48
CA ASP A 97 13.63 -4.32 -3.68
C ASP A 97 15.06 -4.08 -4.22
N ALA A 98 16.06 -4.35 -3.39
CA ALA A 98 17.49 -4.24 -3.70
C ALA A 98 17.90 -5.02 -4.95
N ASP A 99 17.25 -6.16 -5.20
CA ASP A 99 17.47 -7.01 -6.38
C ASP A 99 16.83 -6.46 -7.67
N GLY A 100 16.07 -5.35 -7.58
CA GLY A 100 15.45 -4.69 -8.73
C GLY A 100 14.37 -5.50 -9.45
N SER A 101 14.02 -6.66 -8.91
CA SER A 101 13.13 -7.64 -9.54
C SER A 101 11.81 -7.83 -8.78
N THR A 102 11.75 -7.37 -7.53
CA THR A 102 10.59 -7.56 -6.64
C THR A 102 10.04 -6.21 -6.24
N ILE A 103 8.72 -6.07 -6.31
CA ILE A 103 8.02 -4.88 -5.85
C ILE A 103 7.21 -5.24 -4.60
N ARG A 104 7.21 -4.35 -3.61
CA ARG A 104 6.47 -4.50 -2.36
C ARG A 104 5.62 -3.27 -2.13
N VAL A 105 4.41 -3.44 -1.63
CA VAL A 105 3.57 -2.31 -1.18
C VAL A 105 3.66 -2.24 0.33
N GLU A 106 4.00 -1.06 0.83
CA GLU A 106 4.13 -0.77 2.24
C GLU A 106 3.21 0.40 2.60
N GLN A 107 2.57 0.31 3.77
CA GLN A 107 1.86 1.44 4.36
C GLN A 107 2.85 2.38 5.06
N PRO A 108 2.52 3.67 5.20
CA PRO A 108 3.35 4.60 5.94
C PRO A 108 3.53 4.15 7.40
N SER A 109 4.77 3.85 7.77
CA SER A 109 5.20 3.56 9.13
C SER A 109 5.84 4.78 9.79
N GLU A 110 6.12 4.73 11.10
CA GLU A 110 6.79 5.81 11.84
C GLU A 110 8.12 6.25 11.19
N ARG A 111 8.87 5.30 10.61
CA ARG A 111 10.13 5.59 9.90
C ARG A 111 9.89 6.43 8.64
N THR A 112 8.80 6.17 7.93
CA THR A 112 8.43 6.84 6.68
C THR A 112 7.42 7.97 6.89
N ALA A 113 7.12 8.34 8.13
CA ALA A 113 6.13 9.36 8.45
C ALA A 113 6.45 10.72 7.80
N GLY A 114 7.73 11.10 7.78
CA GLY A 114 8.17 12.32 7.09
C GLY A 114 7.90 12.29 5.58
N LEU A 115 8.04 11.13 4.95
CA LEU A 115 7.71 10.94 3.52
C LEU A 115 6.21 11.01 3.29
N ALA A 116 5.41 10.45 4.20
CA ALA A 116 3.95 10.52 4.13
C ALA A 116 3.47 11.97 4.25
N SER A 117 3.99 12.73 5.23
CA SER A 117 3.65 14.15 5.39
C SER A 117 4.09 14.99 4.19
N PHE A 118 5.24 14.66 3.56
CA PHE A 118 5.66 15.32 2.33
C PHE A 118 4.70 15.02 1.18
N ALA A 119 4.25 13.77 1.04
CA ALA A 119 3.27 13.39 0.02
C ALA A 119 1.92 14.09 0.20
N GLU A 120 1.42 14.18 1.44
CA GLU A 120 0.20 14.92 1.75
C GLU A 120 0.33 16.41 1.43
N ALA A 121 1.47 17.03 1.81
CA ALA A 121 1.75 18.42 1.49
C ALA A 121 1.84 18.66 -0.02
N PHE A 122 2.45 17.74 -0.76
CA PHE A 122 2.55 17.79 -2.22
C PHE A 122 1.17 17.76 -2.89
N VAL A 123 0.30 16.85 -2.46
CA VAL A 123 -1.10 16.80 -2.91
C VAL A 123 -1.82 18.11 -2.60
N GLY A 124 -1.65 18.65 -1.38
CA GLY A 124 -2.24 19.93 -0.99
C GLY A 124 -1.79 21.13 -1.84
N VAL A 125 -0.60 21.07 -2.44
CA VAL A 125 -0.14 22.07 -3.42
C VAL A 125 -0.83 21.85 -4.77
N LEU A 126 -0.91 20.61 -5.26
CA LEU A 126 -1.55 20.30 -6.54
C LEU A 126 -3.04 20.64 -6.56
N GLU A 127 -3.77 20.40 -5.47
CA GLU A 127 -5.20 20.67 -5.37
C GLU A 127 -5.53 22.17 -5.23
N ARG A 128 -4.52 23.03 -5.08
CA ARG A 128 -4.68 24.48 -4.88
C ARG A 128 -4.47 25.32 -6.14
N ILE A 129 -4.12 24.69 -7.26
CA ILE A 129 -3.83 25.34 -8.56
C ILE A 129 -5.02 25.12 -9.50
#